data_AF-I0YIT6-F1
#
_entry.id   AF-I0YIT6-F1
#
_cell.length_a   1.000
_cell.length_b   1.000
_cell.length_c   1.000
_cell.angle_alpha   90.00
_cell.angle_beta   90.00
_cell.angle_gamma   90.00
#
_symmetry.space_group_name_H-M   'P 1'
#
loop_
_entity.id
_entity.type
_entity.pdbx_description
1 polymer ?
#
loop_
_entity_poly.entity_id
_entity_poly.type
_entity_poly.pdbx_seq_one_letter_code
_entity_poly.pdbx_strand_id
1 'polypeptide(L)'
;MQPGKLCVMFYGPAANKLRTSRGGGPRRPACKSCAITLDEWEAQNMAAFGGRCENCEQLHKEGSYCPVCDKARSRPQSSVWLPTDKNMAGCDNCSFWVHDHCDPAANVALHAPSDIPFYCAPCKRQAEAHAKLTALRAAEAQLRAAQPRRPRSAYHLFSMELNNSVT
;
A
#
# COMPACT_ATOMS: atom_id res chain seq x y z
N MET A 1 -39.25 -2.49 11.82
CA MET A 1 -38.00 -2.32 11.04
C MET A 1 -37.71 -0.83 10.89
N GLN A 2 -36.78 -0.31 11.71
CA GLN A 2 -35.66 0.53 11.31
C GLN A 2 -34.71 0.59 12.52
N PRO A 3 -33.39 0.35 12.32
CA PRO A 3 -32.43 0.15 13.39
C PRO A 3 -32.16 1.47 14.13
N GLY A 4 -32.12 1.38 15.46
CA GLY A 4 -31.71 2.48 16.33
C GLY A 4 -30.35 3.01 15.88
N LYS A 5 -30.34 4.29 15.51
CA LYS A 5 -29.15 5.05 15.13
C LYS A 5 -28.11 4.93 16.25
N LEU A 6 -27.11 4.07 16.05
CA LEU A 6 -25.88 4.07 16.82
C LEU A 6 -25.18 5.41 16.57
N CYS A 7 -25.42 6.37 17.47
CA CYS A 7 -24.57 7.55 17.58
C CYS A 7 -23.22 7.06 18.10
N VAL A 8 -22.34 6.65 17.17
CA VAL A 8 -20.94 6.43 17.49
C VAL A 8 -20.34 7.81 17.74
N MET A 9 -20.27 8.20 19.01
CA MET A 9 -19.46 9.34 19.42
C MET A 9 -18.00 8.98 19.11
N PHE A 10 -17.54 9.34 17.91
CA PHE A 10 -16.15 9.29 17.53
C PHE A 10 -15.42 10.30 18.40
N TYR A 11 -14.90 9.82 19.53
CA TYR A 11 -14.01 10.60 20.36
C TYR A 11 -12.75 10.89 19.56
N GLY A 12 -12.69 12.07 18.97
CA GLY A 12 -11.50 12.56 18.30
C GLY A 12 -10.27 12.52 19.23
N PRO A 13 -9.06 12.66 18.66
CA PRO A 13 -7.79 12.47 19.36
C PRO A 13 -7.62 13.31 20.65
N ALA A 14 -8.46 14.33 20.87
CA ALA A 14 -8.54 15.08 22.12
C ALA A 14 -8.98 14.24 23.34
N ALA A 15 -9.87 13.24 23.19
CA ALA A 15 -10.29 12.40 24.31
C ALA A 15 -9.17 11.45 24.78
N ASN A 16 -8.25 11.09 23.87
CA ASN A 16 -7.10 10.24 24.16
C ASN A 16 -5.90 10.99 24.74
N LYS A 17 -5.87 12.33 24.67
CA LYS A 17 -4.84 13.16 25.31
C LYS A 17 -4.90 13.14 26.85
N LEU A 18 -6.00 12.67 27.45
CA LEU A 18 -6.13 12.59 28.91
C LEU A 18 -5.50 11.33 29.53
N ARG A 19 -5.09 10.34 28.73
CA ARG A 19 -4.42 9.13 29.25
C ARG A 19 -2.93 9.33 29.53
N THR A 20 -2.31 10.40 29.02
CA THR A 20 -0.84 10.53 29.01
C THR A 20 -0.20 11.04 30.31
N SER A 21 -0.95 11.32 31.39
CA SER A 21 -0.32 12.01 32.52
C SER A 21 -1.01 11.86 33.87
N ARG A 22 -1.19 10.63 34.37
CA ARG A 22 -1.27 10.39 35.83
C ARG A 22 -0.66 9.04 36.22
N GLY A 23 0.49 9.10 36.90
CA GLY A 23 0.96 8.01 37.77
C GLY A 23 2.03 7.11 37.17
N GLY A 24 3.21 7.12 37.78
CA GLY A 24 4.29 6.18 37.52
C GLY A 24 3.91 4.75 37.93
N GLY A 25 3.26 4.04 37.01
CA GLY A 25 3.05 2.59 37.06
C GLY A 25 3.97 1.84 36.07
N PRO A 26 4.05 0.50 36.16
CA PRO A 26 4.92 -0.33 35.32
C PRO A 26 4.70 -0.02 33.83
N ARG A 27 5.78 -0.01 33.03
CA ARG A 27 5.79 0.38 31.60
C ARG A 27 4.74 -0.41 30.81
N ARG A 28 3.52 0.12 30.72
CA ARG A 28 2.47 -0.45 29.88
C ARG A 28 2.86 -0.27 28.42
N PRO A 29 2.70 -1.32 27.59
CA PRO A 29 3.13 -1.23 26.21
C PRO A 29 2.24 -0.23 25.47
N ALA A 30 2.85 0.61 24.64
CA ALA A 30 2.14 1.62 23.86
C ALA A 30 1.76 1.08 22.47
N CYS A 31 0.62 1.53 21.96
CA CYS A 31 0.20 1.26 20.59
C CYS A 31 1.24 1.80 19.60
N LYS A 32 1.67 0.98 18.63
CA LYS A 32 2.61 1.40 17.59
C LYS A 32 2.07 2.50 16.68
N SER A 33 0.75 2.55 16.49
CA SER A 33 0.10 3.45 15.53
C SER A 33 -0.36 4.77 16.11
N CYS A 34 -0.70 4.83 17.41
CA CYS A 34 -1.18 6.06 18.05
C CYS A 34 -0.37 6.46 19.29
N ALA A 35 0.64 5.69 19.67
CA ALA A 35 1.50 5.90 20.84
C ALA A 35 0.74 5.95 22.19
N ILE A 36 -0.53 5.57 22.23
CA ILE A 36 -1.34 5.53 23.46
C ILE A 36 -0.97 4.28 24.27
N THR A 37 -0.86 4.43 25.58
CA THR A 37 -0.69 3.30 26.51
C THR A 37 -1.90 2.37 26.46
N LEU A 38 -1.66 1.09 26.18
CA LEU A 38 -2.71 0.09 26.08
C LEU A 38 -3.28 -0.28 27.46
N ASP A 39 -4.57 -0.61 27.48
CA ASP A 39 -5.20 -1.23 28.64
C ASP A 39 -4.73 -2.69 28.79
N GLU A 40 -5.01 -3.30 29.94
CA GLU A 40 -4.49 -4.63 30.28
C GLU A 40 -4.99 -5.71 29.32
N TRP A 41 -6.24 -5.63 28.88
CA TRP A 41 -6.80 -6.50 27.84
C TRP A 41 -6.14 -6.28 26.48
N GLU A 42 -5.91 -5.03 26.07
CA GLU A 42 -5.25 -4.69 24.81
C GLU A 42 -3.78 -5.12 24.80
N ALA A 43 -3.10 -5.01 25.95
CA ALA A 43 -1.73 -5.46 26.14
C ALA A 43 -1.61 -6.98 26.00
N GLN A 44 -2.58 -7.75 26.52
CA GLN A 44 -2.63 -9.21 26.35
C GLN A 44 -2.89 -9.61 24.89
N ASN A 45 -3.74 -8.85 24.19
CA ASN A 45 -4.08 -9.11 22.78
C ASN A 45 -3.13 -8.41 21.77
N MET A 46 -2.04 -7.80 22.26
CA MET A 46 -1.13 -7.01 21.44
C MET A 46 -0.51 -7.83 20.30
N ALA A 47 -0.20 -9.11 20.54
CA ALA A 47 0.35 -10.00 19.52
C ALA A 47 -0.64 -10.25 18.38
N ALA A 48 -1.94 -10.37 18.69
CA ALA A 48 -3.00 -10.56 17.72
C ALA A 48 -3.26 -9.30 16.88
N PHE A 49 -3.12 -8.11 17.49
CA PHE A 49 -3.31 -6.82 16.83
C PHE A 49 -2.02 -6.22 16.26
N GLY A 50 -0.96 -7.02 16.09
CA GLY A 50 0.31 -6.57 15.50
C GLY A 50 1.05 -5.48 16.30
N GLY A 51 0.70 -5.25 17.56
CA GLY A 51 1.23 -4.13 18.36
C GLY A 51 0.34 -2.89 18.40
N ARG A 52 -0.92 -2.98 17.99
CA ARG A 52 -1.87 -1.86 17.93
C ARG A 52 -2.98 -2.00 18.96
N CYS A 53 -3.64 -0.87 19.28
CA CYS A 53 -4.91 -0.90 20.01
C CYS A 53 -6.03 -1.40 19.09
N GLU A 54 -7.15 -1.83 19.68
CA GLU A 54 -8.29 -2.40 18.94
C GLU A 54 -8.79 -1.45 17.85
N ASN A 55 -8.92 -0.16 18.17
CA ASN A 55 -9.38 0.86 17.21
C ASN A 55 -8.39 1.05 16.03
N CYS A 56 -7.09 1.08 16.32
CA CYS A 56 -6.08 1.18 15.26
C CYS A 56 -6.07 -0.07 14.37
N GLU A 57 -6.34 -1.24 14.93
CA GLU A 57 -6.46 -2.48 14.16
C GLU A 57 -7.72 -2.50 13.30
N GLN A 58 -8.86 -2.02 13.81
CA GLN A 58 -10.08 -1.88 13.02
C GLN A 58 -9.90 -0.92 11.85
N LEU A 59 -9.27 0.24 12.07
CA LEU A 59 -8.96 1.21 11.01
C LEU A 59 -7.96 0.66 10.00
N HIS A 60 -7.07 -0.25 10.42
CA HIS A 60 -6.18 -0.97 9.51
C HIS A 60 -6.95 -1.93 8.60
N LYS A 61 -7.92 -2.67 9.16
CA LYS A 61 -8.82 -3.56 8.39
C LYS A 61 -9.70 -2.79 7.41
N GLU A 62 -10.14 -1.60 7.78
CA GLU A 62 -10.93 -0.70 6.93
C GLU A 62 -10.07 0.01 5.86
N GLY A 63 -8.74 -0.14 5.89
CA GLY A 63 -7.84 0.52 4.93
C GLY A 63 -7.61 2.00 5.20
N SER A 64 -8.06 2.51 6.35
CA SER A 64 -8.02 3.92 6.75
C SER A 64 -6.72 4.26 7.49
N TYR A 65 -5.57 4.03 6.84
CA TYR A 65 -4.26 4.29 7.42
C TYR A 65 -3.26 4.76 6.36
N CYS A 66 -2.22 5.46 6.81
CA CYS A 66 -1.12 5.84 5.94
C CYS A 66 -0.10 4.69 5.82
N PRO A 67 0.12 4.11 4.62
CA PRO A 67 1.00 2.97 4.43
C PRO A 67 2.50 3.29 4.65
N VAL A 68 2.85 4.57 4.62
CA VAL A 68 4.23 5.03 4.85
C VAL A 68 4.52 5.11 6.34
N CYS A 69 3.63 5.72 7.11
CA CYS A 69 3.86 5.98 8.51
C CYS A 69 3.57 4.74 9.39
N ASP A 70 2.73 3.80 8.95
CA ASP A 70 2.56 2.48 9.61
C ASP A 70 3.88 1.67 9.68
N LYS A 71 4.81 1.92 8.74
CA LYS A 71 6.14 1.29 8.72
C LYS A 71 7.21 2.09 9.47
N ALA A 72 7.04 3.41 9.56
CA ALA A 72 8.01 4.30 10.19
C ALA A 72 7.79 4.34 11.71
N ARG A 73 8.40 3.40 12.45
CA ARG A 73 8.38 3.32 13.93
C ARG A 73 8.87 4.58 14.67
N SER A 74 9.37 5.58 13.97
CA SER A 74 10.07 6.75 14.53
C SER A 74 9.27 8.04 14.54
N ARG A 75 8.02 8.07 14.04
CA ARG A 75 7.24 9.32 13.99
C ARG A 75 6.22 9.42 15.14
N PRO A 76 6.15 10.58 15.82
CA PRO A 76 5.23 10.80 16.95
C PRO A 76 3.77 11.03 16.53
N GLN A 77 3.44 10.91 15.24
CA GLN A 77 2.14 11.24 14.70
C GLN A 77 1.39 9.97 14.30
N SER A 78 0.09 9.93 14.58
CA SER A 78 -0.68 8.70 14.40
C SER A 78 -0.69 8.26 12.95
N SER A 79 -0.43 6.97 12.69
CA SER A 79 -0.50 6.39 11.35
C SER A 79 -1.93 6.20 10.84
N VAL A 80 -2.90 6.47 11.71
CA VAL A 80 -4.34 6.31 11.51
C VAL A 80 -4.93 7.58 10.93
N TRP A 81 -5.74 7.43 9.88
CA TRP A 81 -6.50 8.53 9.31
C TRP A 81 -7.80 8.75 10.08
N LEU A 82 -8.06 9.99 10.47
CA LEU A 82 -9.36 10.44 10.90
C LEU A 82 -9.95 11.37 9.82
N PRO A 83 -11.27 11.37 9.60
CA PRO A 83 -11.93 12.29 8.64
C PRO A 83 -11.65 13.78 8.89
N THR A 84 -11.15 14.13 10.07
CA THR A 84 -10.76 15.49 10.46
C THR A 84 -9.33 15.86 10.09
N ASP A 85 -8.50 14.91 9.68
CA ASP A 85 -7.08 15.14 9.38
C ASP A 85 -6.94 15.78 7.99
N LYS A 86 -6.56 17.06 7.98
CA LYS A 86 -6.49 17.90 6.77
C LYS A 86 -5.22 17.75 5.94
N ASN A 87 -4.27 16.93 6.40
CA ASN A 87 -2.90 16.88 5.86
C ASN A 87 -2.64 15.58 5.08
N MET A 88 -3.63 15.10 4.32
CA MET A 88 -3.53 13.85 3.57
C MET A 88 -4.01 14.00 2.13
N ALA A 89 -3.25 13.46 1.20
CA ALA A 89 -3.61 13.36 -0.21
C ALA A 89 -4.06 11.93 -0.53
N GLY A 90 -5.18 11.80 -1.25
CA GLY A 90 -5.68 10.52 -1.74
C GLY A 90 -5.01 10.15 -3.07
N CYS A 91 -4.51 8.93 -3.19
CA CYS A 91 -3.94 8.43 -4.44
C CYS A 91 -5.04 8.12 -5.46
N ASP A 92 -4.94 8.64 -6.69
CA ASP A 92 -5.96 8.46 -7.73
C ASP A 92 -6.07 7.02 -8.25
N ASN A 93 -5.03 6.19 -8.05
CA ASN A 93 -5.02 4.82 -8.55
C ASN A 93 -5.54 3.80 -7.52
N CYS A 94 -5.19 3.96 -6.25
CA CYS A 94 -5.49 2.96 -5.22
C CYS A 94 -6.34 3.51 -4.07
N SER A 95 -6.74 4.78 -4.14
CA SER A 95 -7.56 5.47 -3.15
C SER A 95 -7.01 5.45 -1.72
N PHE A 96 -5.73 5.10 -1.53
CA PHE A 96 -5.06 5.19 -0.25
C PHE A 96 -4.68 6.62 0.06
N TRP A 97 -4.84 7.00 1.33
CA TRP A 97 -4.49 8.33 1.83
C TRP A 97 -3.05 8.34 2.35
N VAL A 98 -2.29 9.35 1.95
CA VAL A 98 -0.89 9.53 2.36
C VAL A 98 -0.71 10.90 2.99
N HIS A 99 -0.05 10.95 4.14
CA HIS A 99 0.26 12.22 4.79
C HIS A 99 1.25 13.06 3.96
N ASP A 100 1.03 14.37 3.93
CA ASP A 100 1.89 15.38 3.32
C ASP A 100 3.39 15.22 3.67
N HIS A 101 3.69 14.98 4.94
CA HIS A 101 5.05 14.83 5.46
C HIS A 101 5.62 13.42 5.23
N CYS A 102 4.78 12.44 4.90
CA CYS A 102 5.20 11.07 4.59
C CYS A 102 5.56 10.90 3.11
N ASP A 103 5.06 11.74 2.19
CA ASP A 103 5.47 11.74 0.78
C ASP A 103 5.53 13.19 0.24
N PRO A 104 6.70 13.68 -0.25
CA PRO A 104 6.79 15.03 -0.81
C PRO A 104 5.84 15.25 -2.00
N ALA A 105 5.51 14.21 -2.77
CA ALA A 105 4.53 14.34 -3.85
C ALA A 105 3.11 14.54 -3.30
N ALA A 106 2.79 13.99 -2.13
CA ALA A 106 1.51 14.24 -1.46
C ALA A 106 1.44 15.70 -0.98
N ASN A 107 2.55 16.25 -0.45
CA ASN A 107 2.63 17.66 -0.07
C ASN A 107 2.37 18.60 -1.26
N VAL A 108 3.04 18.33 -2.39
CA VAL A 108 2.86 19.14 -3.61
C VAL A 108 1.41 19.05 -4.11
N ALA A 109 0.82 17.86 -4.15
CA ALA A 109 -0.57 17.69 -4.60
C ALA A 109 -1.57 18.39 -3.66
N LEU A 110 -1.36 18.33 -2.35
CA LEU A 110 -2.25 18.94 -1.36
C LEU A 110 -2.18 20.48 -1.35
N HIS A 111 -1.02 21.04 -1.65
CA HIS A 111 -0.79 22.50 -1.66
C HIS A 111 -0.79 23.11 -3.06
N ALA A 112 -1.07 22.32 -4.10
CA ALA A 112 -1.19 22.84 -5.45
C ALA A 112 -2.47 23.70 -5.58
N PRO A 113 -2.42 24.81 -6.33
CA PRO A 113 -3.59 25.63 -6.61
C PRO A 113 -4.57 24.96 -7.59
N SER A 114 -4.16 23.85 -8.21
CA SER A 114 -4.93 23.06 -9.17
C SER A 114 -4.93 21.60 -8.76
N ASP A 115 -5.96 20.85 -9.13
CA ASP A 115 -6.03 19.40 -8.92
C ASP A 115 -4.96 18.69 -9.77
N ILE A 116 -3.81 18.44 -9.14
CA ILE A 116 -2.71 17.66 -9.74
C ILE A 116 -2.95 16.19 -9.40
N PRO A 117 -2.90 15.28 -10.39
CA PRO A 117 -3.04 13.86 -10.11
C PRO A 117 -1.92 13.36 -9.22
N PHE A 118 -2.28 12.68 -8.14
CA PHE A 118 -1.37 12.14 -7.15
C PHE A 118 -1.30 10.61 -7.22
N TYR A 119 -0.09 10.10 -7.41
CA TYR A 119 0.21 8.67 -7.36
C TYR A 119 1.18 8.36 -6.23
N CYS A 120 0.77 7.47 -5.32
CA CYS A 120 1.60 7.06 -4.20
C CYS A 120 2.82 6.23 -4.67
N ALA A 121 3.89 6.23 -3.86
CA ALA A 121 5.13 5.51 -4.17
C ALA A 121 4.94 4.00 -4.51
N PRO A 122 4.05 3.24 -3.84
CA PRO A 122 3.72 1.86 -4.25
C PRO A 122 3.19 1.77 -5.69
N CYS A 123 2.25 2.65 -6.07
CA CYS A 123 1.67 2.64 -7.42
C CYS A 123 2.68 3.05 -8.48
N LYS A 124 3.53 4.04 -8.20
CA LYS A 124 4.64 4.42 -9.09
C LYS A 124 5.58 3.24 -9.36
N ARG A 125 5.99 2.53 -8.31
CA ARG A 125 6.84 1.33 -8.44
C ARG A 125 6.17 0.20 -9.21
N GLN A 126 4.87 0.00 -9.05
CA GLN A 126 4.12 -1.00 -9.82
C GLN A 126 4.08 -0.64 -11.31
N ALA A 127 3.84 0.63 -11.64
CA ALA A 127 3.85 1.11 -13.02
C ALA A 127 5.24 0.93 -13.68
N GLU A 128 6.31 1.29 -12.97
CA GLU A 128 7.69 1.08 -13.42
C GLU A 128 8.02 -0.41 -13.62
N ALA A 129 7.63 -1.25 -12.67
CA ALA A 129 7.83 -2.70 -12.77
C ALA A 129 7.08 -3.29 -13.98
N HIS A 130 5.85 -2.86 -14.22
CA HIS A 130 5.07 -3.29 -15.37
C HIS A 130 5.73 -2.86 -16.69
N ALA A 131 6.17 -1.60 -16.79
CA ALA A 131 6.89 -1.07 -17.95
C ALA A 131 8.17 -1.86 -18.23
N LYS A 132 8.95 -2.18 -17.19
CA LYS A 132 10.17 -2.99 -17.31
C LYS A 132 9.87 -4.40 -17.82
N LEU A 133 8.82 -5.04 -17.32
CA LEU A 133 8.40 -6.37 -17.80
C LEU A 133 7.94 -6.35 -19.26
N THR A 134 7.23 -5.32 -19.68
CA THR A 134 6.82 -5.18 -21.09
C THR A 134 8.02 -4.96 -22.01
N ALA A 135 8.97 -4.12 -21.59
CA ALA A 135 10.22 -3.92 -22.33
C ALA A 135 11.04 -5.21 -22.47
N LEU A 136 11.15 -6.00 -21.40
CA LEU A 136 11.84 -7.29 -21.44
C LEU A 136 11.17 -8.28 -22.40
N ARG A 137 9.84 -8.38 -22.37
CA ARG A 137 9.08 -9.25 -23.30
C ARG A 137 9.24 -8.80 -24.75
N ALA A 138 9.24 -7.49 -25.00
CA ALA A 138 9.46 -6.95 -26.35
C ALA A 138 10.88 -7.28 -26.85
N ALA A 139 11.89 -7.13 -25.99
CA ALA A 139 13.27 -7.50 -26.32
C ALA A 139 13.41 -9.01 -26.58
N GLU A 140 12.78 -9.86 -25.78
CA GLU A 140 12.78 -11.31 -26.00
C GLU A 140 12.11 -11.69 -27.32
N ALA A 141 10.98 -11.06 -27.65
CA ALA A 141 10.29 -11.28 -28.93
C ALA A 141 11.16 -10.86 -30.12
N GLN A 142 11.89 -9.75 -30.02
CA GLN A 142 12.84 -9.30 -31.04
C GLN A 142 13.99 -10.30 -31.21
N LEU A 143 14.57 -10.78 -30.12
CA LEU A 143 15.63 -11.81 -30.16
C LEU A 143 15.11 -13.10 -30.79
N ARG A 144 13.89 -13.53 -30.46
CA ARG A 144 13.28 -14.74 -31.06
C ARG A 144 12.97 -14.57 -32.54
N ALA A 145 12.58 -13.37 -32.98
CA ALA A 145 12.36 -13.07 -34.39
C ALA A 145 13.69 -12.97 -35.18
N ALA A 146 14.76 -12.49 -34.55
CA ALA A 146 16.09 -12.38 -35.14
C ALA A 146 16.85 -13.71 -35.16
N GLN A 147 16.42 -14.71 -34.39
CA GLN A 147 17.01 -16.05 -34.46
C GLN A 147 16.75 -16.65 -35.84
N PRO A 148 17.82 -17.03 -36.59
CA PRO A 148 17.64 -17.73 -37.85
C PRO A 148 16.88 -19.02 -37.57
N ARG A 149 15.82 -19.28 -38.34
CA ARG A 149 15.11 -20.56 -38.27
C ARG A 149 16.15 -21.65 -38.46
N ARG A 150 16.34 -22.50 -37.46
CA ARG A 150 17.23 -23.67 -37.59
C ARG A 150 16.89 -24.35 -38.92
N PRO A 151 17.87 -24.65 -39.77
CA PRO A 151 17.58 -25.38 -41.00
C PRO A 151 16.82 -26.65 -40.60
N ARG A 152 15.68 -26.88 -41.26
CA ARG A 152 14.96 -28.15 -41.15
C ARG A 152 16.00 -29.25 -41.39
N SER A 153 16.00 -30.30 -40.56
CA SER A 153 17.02 -31.35 -40.63
C SER A 153 17.22 -31.82 -42.06
N ALA A 154 18.43 -32.24 -42.43
CA ALA A 154 18.74 -32.70 -43.79
C ALA A 154 17.73 -33.76 -44.28
N TYR A 155 17.19 -34.57 -43.37
CA TYR A 155 16.14 -35.56 -43.63
C TYR A 155 14.82 -34.94 -44.12
N HIS A 156 14.41 -33.79 -43.59
CA HIS A 156 13.20 -33.08 -44.00
C HIS A 156 13.37 -32.41 -45.37
N LEU A 157 14.56 -31.92 -45.71
CA LEU A 157 14.85 -31.41 -47.06
C LEU A 157 14.77 -32.53 -48.10
N PHE A 158 15.42 -33.67 -47.81
CA PHE A 158 15.37 -34.86 -48.66
C PHE A 158 13.96 -35.41 -48.88
N SER A 159 13.12 -35.39 -47.84
CA SER A 159 11.74 -35.91 -47.93
C SER A 159 10.82 -35.02 -48.78
N MET A 160 11.11 -33.72 -48.91
CA MET A 160 10.33 -32.83 -49.79
C MET A 160 10.73 -32.97 -51.26
N GLU A 161 12.01 -33.18 -51.55
CA GLU A 161 12.48 -33.41 -52.92
C GLU A 161 11.89 -34.70 -53.50
N LEU A 162 11.86 -35.78 -52.71
CA LEU A 162 11.27 -37.05 -53.11
C LEU A 162 9.76 -36.96 -53.42
N ASN A 163 9.01 -36.13 -52.69
CA ASN A 163 7.58 -35.96 -52.93
C ASN A 163 7.26 -35.07 -54.14
N ASN A 164 8.16 -34.15 -54.52
CA ASN A 164 7.99 -33.31 -55.71
C ASN A 164 8.37 -34.04 -57.01
N SER A 165 9.13 -35.13 -56.94
CA SER A 165 9.51 -35.95 -58.10
C SER A 165 8.47 -37.00 -58.52
N VAL A 166 7.31 -37.06 -57.87
CA VAL A 166 6.26 -38.09 -58.10
C VAL A 166 5.03 -37.55 -58.85
N THR A 167 5.07 -36.30 -59.32
CA THR A 167 4.06 -35.72 -60.24
C THR A 167 4.66 -35.47 -61.60
#